data_AF-A0A940CLY3-F1
#
_entry.id   AF-A0A940CLY3-F1
#
_cell.length_a   1.000
_cell.length_b   1.000
_cell.length_c   1.000
_cell.angle_alpha   90.00
_cell.angle_beta   90.00
_cell.angle_gamma   90.00
#
_symmetry.space_group_name_H-M   'P 1'
#
loop_
_entity.id
_entity.type
_entity.pdbx_description
1 polymer ?
#
loop_
_entity_poly.entity_id
_entity_poly.type
_entity_poly.pdbx_seq_one_letter_code
_entity_poly.pdbx_strand_id
1 'polypeptide(L)'
;SSGEISGRIAKEVFEIMIEKNDNPKEIVKSKGLRQQSDPKELEKIITEILTKNKDKVAQYRNGKEKLFGFFVGQVMKSSGGRANPKLVNEILKSKLK
;
A
#
# COMPACT_ATOMS: atom_id res chain seq x y z
N SER A 1 2.45 15.75 -8.15
CA SER A 1 2.38 15.27 -6.75
C SER A 1 3.74 14.71 -6.35
N SER A 2 4.32 15.12 -5.23
CA SER A 2 5.73 14.82 -4.83
C SER A 2 6.03 13.35 -4.52
N GLY A 3 5.00 12.48 -4.43
CA GLY A 3 5.18 11.04 -4.13
C GLY A 3 5.53 10.72 -2.67
N GLU A 4 5.62 11.72 -1.79
CA GLU A 4 6.03 11.52 -0.39
C GLU A 4 4.99 10.79 0.47
N ILE A 5 3.70 10.93 0.14
CA ILE A 5 2.57 10.29 0.83
C ILE A 5 1.60 9.66 -0.19
N SER A 6 0.84 8.65 0.21
CA SER A 6 -0.17 8.04 -0.67
C SER A 6 -1.41 8.93 -0.78
N GLY A 7 -2.24 8.74 -1.80
CA GLY A 7 -3.48 9.52 -1.96
C GLY A 7 -4.46 9.34 -0.79
N ARG A 8 -4.49 8.14 -0.18
CA ARG A 8 -5.27 7.88 1.04
C ARG A 8 -4.78 8.74 2.20
N ILE A 9 -3.46 8.76 2.40
CA ILE A 9 -2.83 9.53 3.47
C ILE A 9 -2.99 11.03 3.23
N ALA A 10 -2.90 11.49 1.98
CA ALA A 10 -3.15 12.89 1.63
C ALA A 10 -4.56 13.34 2.05
N LYS A 11 -5.56 12.47 1.91
CA LYS A 11 -6.92 12.75 2.36
C LYS A 11 -7.00 12.86 3.90
N GLU A 12 -6.37 11.94 4.63
CA GLU A 12 -6.31 11.99 6.10
C GLU A 12 -5.59 13.26 6.59
N VAL A 13 -4.47 13.62 5.98
CA VAL A 13 -3.73 14.85 6.32
C VAL A 13 -4.62 16.08 6.06
N PHE A 14 -5.34 16.11 4.95
CA PHE A 14 -6.24 17.21 4.62
C PHE A 14 -7.39 17.37 5.64
N GLU A 15 -7.99 16.26 6.08
CA GLU A 15 -9.02 16.27 7.13
C GLU A 15 -8.46 16.86 8.45
N ILE A 16 -7.25 16.43 8.86
CA ILE A 16 -6.59 16.95 10.07
C ILE A 16 -6.24 18.44 9.94
N MET A 17 -5.80 18.88 8.76
CA MET A 17 -5.50 20.29 8.50
C MET A 17 -6.73 21.17 8.71
N ILE A 18 -7.91 20.72 8.24
CA ILE A 18 -9.16 21.48 8.41
C ILE A 18 -9.54 21.57 9.88
N GLU A 19 -9.43 20.47 10.63
CA GLU A 19 -9.83 20.43 12.03
C GLU A 19 -8.89 21.22 12.95
N LYS A 20 -7.58 21.17 12.70
CA LYS A 20 -6.56 21.68 13.62
C LYS A 20 -5.85 22.94 13.15
N ASN A 21 -6.07 23.35 11.90
CA ASN A 21 -5.33 24.42 11.23
C ASN A 21 -3.79 24.20 11.25
N ASP A 22 -3.38 22.93 11.28
CA ASP A 22 -1.98 22.51 11.39
C ASP A 22 -1.30 22.43 10.03
N ASN A 23 0.04 22.51 10.02
CA ASN A 23 0.83 22.40 8.80
C ASN A 23 0.90 20.94 8.28
N PRO A 24 0.60 20.68 6.99
CA PRO A 24 0.63 19.33 6.41
C PRO A 24 1.96 18.59 6.59
N LYS A 25 3.10 19.29 6.50
CA LYS A 25 4.42 18.67 6.64
C LYS A 25 4.65 18.18 8.07
N GLU A 26 4.20 18.95 9.06
CA GLU A 26 4.29 18.58 10.47
C GLU A 26 3.35 17.42 10.80
N ILE A 27 2.14 17.37 10.22
CA ILE A 27 1.21 16.23 10.37
C ILE A 27 1.85 14.95 9.79
N VAL A 28 2.43 15.02 8.58
CA VAL A 28 3.07 13.86 7.95
C VAL A 28 4.26 13.35 8.76
N LYS A 29 5.07 14.27 9.30
CA LYS A 29 6.24 13.94 10.12
C LYS A 29 5.84 13.35 11.47
N SER A 30 4.94 14.01 12.20
CA SER A 30 4.48 13.59 13.53
C SER A 30 3.77 12.25 13.52
N LYS A 31 3.00 11.94 12.47
CA LYS A 31 2.27 10.68 12.32
C LYS A 31 3.04 9.58 11.56
N GLY A 32 4.28 9.82 11.12
CA GLY A 32 5.08 8.82 10.40
C GLY A 32 4.43 8.35 9.09
N LEU A 33 3.78 9.27 8.37
CA LEU A 33 2.90 8.97 7.23
C LEU A 33 3.61 8.89 5.87
N ARG A 34 4.95 8.86 5.87
CA ARG A 34 5.74 8.75 4.64
C ARG A 34 5.47 7.43 3.93
N GLN A 35 5.55 7.44 2.60
CA GLN A 35 5.44 6.22 1.82
C GLN A 35 6.58 5.25 2.15
N GLN A 36 6.22 4.00 2.47
CA GLN A 36 7.14 2.88 2.57
C GLN A 36 7.52 2.43 1.15
N SER A 37 8.77 2.72 0.78
CA SER A 37 9.30 2.44 -0.55
C SER A 37 10.55 1.55 -0.53
N ASP A 38 10.87 0.91 0.60
CA ASP A 38 11.89 -0.13 0.66
C ASP A 38 11.34 -1.41 0.00
N PRO A 39 11.89 -1.87 -1.14
CA PRO A 39 11.45 -3.08 -1.80
C PRO A 39 11.50 -4.32 -0.90
N LYS A 40 12.49 -4.42 0.00
CA LYS A 40 12.66 -5.60 0.87
C LYS A 40 11.53 -5.71 1.89
N GLU A 41 11.12 -4.60 2.47
CA GLU A 41 10.00 -4.60 3.41
C GLU A 41 8.66 -4.85 2.70
N LEU A 42 8.46 -4.25 1.53
CA LEU A 42 7.27 -4.51 0.71
C LEU A 42 7.18 -5.96 0.27
N GLU A 43 8.31 -6.58 -0.11
CA GLU A 43 8.37 -8.00 -0.44
C GLU A 43 7.98 -8.91 0.73
N LYS A 44 8.39 -8.58 1.95
CA LYS A 44 7.97 -9.32 3.15
C LYS A 44 6.46 -9.27 3.34
N ILE A 45 5.87 -8.08 3.30
CA ILE A 45 4.42 -7.88 3.43
C ILE A 45 3.66 -8.63 2.32
N ILE A 46 4.13 -8.52 1.08
CA ILE A 46 3.52 -9.21 -0.07
C ILE A 46 3.59 -10.73 0.12
N THR A 47 4.75 -11.26 0.48
CA THR A 47 4.94 -12.71 0.67
C THR A 47 4.03 -13.25 1.77
N GLU A 48 3.87 -12.51 2.87
CA GLU A 48 2.95 -12.87 3.95
C GLU A 48 1.50 -12.90 3.46
N ILE A 49 1.06 -11.89 2.70
CA ILE A 49 -0.30 -11.83 2.15
C ILE A 49 -0.56 -12.98 1.18
N LEU A 50 0.37 -13.28 0.27
CA LEU A 50 0.24 -14.40 -0.66
C LEU A 50 0.18 -15.73 0.10
N THR A 51 1.01 -15.89 1.13
CA THR A 51 1.03 -17.10 1.97
C THR A 51 -0.25 -17.29 2.77
N LYS A 52 -0.88 -16.21 3.23
CA LYS A 52 -2.19 -16.25 3.93
C LYS A 52 -3.38 -16.47 2.98
N ASN A 53 -3.20 -16.31 1.67
CA ASN A 53 -4.28 -16.38 0.68
C ASN A 53 -3.93 -17.33 -0.48
N LYS A 54 -3.34 -18.49 -0.19
CA LYS A 54 -2.87 -19.47 -1.20
C LYS A 54 -3.99 -19.91 -2.15
N ASP A 55 -5.21 -20.03 -1.67
CA ASP A 55 -6.40 -20.35 -2.45
C ASP A 55 -6.68 -19.29 -3.53
N LYS A 56 -6.56 -18.00 -3.19
CA LYS A 56 -6.73 -16.89 -4.13
C LYS A 56 -5.56 -16.77 -5.08
N VAL A 57 -4.35 -17.13 -4.65
CA VAL A 57 -3.18 -17.20 -5.54
C VAL A 57 -3.42 -18.25 -6.63
N ALA A 58 -3.90 -19.44 -6.26
CA ALA A 58 -4.26 -20.47 -7.22
C ALA A 58 -5.36 -20.00 -8.17
N GLN A 59 -6.41 -19.37 -7.65
CA GLN A 59 -7.49 -18.81 -8.48
C GLN A 59 -7.01 -17.72 -9.45
N TYR A 60 -6.12 -16.82 -9.01
CA TYR A 60 -5.52 -15.80 -9.87
C TYR A 60 -4.72 -16.44 -11.01
N ARG A 61 -3.89 -17.43 -10.69
CA ARG A 61 -3.11 -18.20 -11.68
C ARG A 61 -3.98 -18.98 -12.66
N ASN A 62 -5.18 -19.38 -12.24
CA ASN A 62 -6.21 -20.00 -13.10
C ASN A 62 -7.03 -18.98 -13.91
N GLY A 63 -6.56 -17.73 -14.05
CA GLY A 63 -7.18 -16.71 -14.90
C GLY A 63 -8.19 -15.79 -14.23
N LYS A 64 -8.37 -15.87 -12.89
CA LYS A 64 -9.19 -14.88 -12.17
C LYS A 64 -8.41 -13.58 -11.92
N GLU A 65 -8.03 -12.88 -12.97
CA GLU A 65 -7.15 -11.70 -12.92
C GLU A 65 -7.68 -10.56 -12.04
N LYS A 66 -9.01 -10.46 -11.86
CA LYS A 66 -9.66 -9.49 -10.95
C LYS A 66 -9.16 -9.61 -9.49
N LEU A 67 -8.61 -10.77 -9.10
CA LEU A 67 -7.99 -10.96 -7.77
C LEU A 67 -6.71 -10.14 -7.58
N PHE A 68 -6.10 -9.61 -8.65
CA PHE A 68 -4.96 -8.71 -8.53
C PHE A 68 -5.29 -7.49 -7.66
N GLY A 69 -6.45 -6.88 -7.89
CA GLY A 69 -6.93 -5.74 -7.09
C GLY A 69 -7.16 -6.10 -5.63
N PHE A 70 -7.59 -7.34 -5.34
CA PHE A 70 -7.68 -7.85 -3.97
C PHE A 70 -6.30 -7.88 -3.29
N PHE A 71 -5.27 -8.40 -3.94
CA PHE A 71 -3.92 -8.46 -3.37
C PHE A 71 -3.33 -7.06 -3.15
N VAL A 72 -3.48 -6.15 -4.12
CA VAL A 72 -3.08 -4.75 -3.95
C VAL A 72 -3.76 -4.14 -2.73
N GLY A 73 -5.07 -4.34 -2.59
CA GLY A 73 -5.85 -3.85 -1.44
C GLY A 73 -5.36 -4.41 -0.09
N GLN A 74 -5.04 -5.72 -0.03
CA GLN A 74 -4.47 -6.32 1.18
C GLN A 74 -3.12 -5.71 1.56
N VAL A 75 -2.23 -5.47 0.59
CA VAL A 75 -0.90 -4.88 0.85
C VAL A 75 -1.04 -3.44 1.32
N MET A 76 -1.92 -2.66 0.69
CA MET A 76 -2.22 -1.30 1.14
C MET A 76 -2.79 -1.29 2.56
N LYS A 77 -3.69 -2.22 2.88
CA LYS A 77 -4.24 -2.33 4.24
C LYS A 77 -3.17 -2.70 5.26
N SER A 78 -2.35 -3.70 4.96
CA SER A 78 -1.31 -4.20 5.89
C SER A 78 -0.21 -3.18 6.18
N SER A 79 0.04 -2.25 5.25
CA SER A 79 1.00 -1.15 5.43
C SER A 79 0.41 0.10 6.10
N GLY A 80 -0.89 0.09 6.43
CA GLY A 80 -1.60 1.28 6.92
C GLY A 80 -1.77 2.36 5.84
N GLY A 81 -1.80 1.96 4.57
CA GLY A 81 -1.88 2.88 3.43
C GLY A 81 -0.55 3.55 3.07
N ARG A 82 0.56 3.15 3.71
CA ARG A 82 1.89 3.72 3.49
C ARG A 82 2.65 3.07 2.34
N ALA A 83 2.35 1.84 1.96
CA ALA A 83 3.09 1.17 0.90
C ALA A 83 3.01 1.95 -0.42
N ASN A 84 4.14 2.04 -1.11
CA ASN A 84 4.21 2.68 -2.42
C ASN A 84 3.41 1.87 -3.45
N PRO A 85 2.35 2.44 -4.05
CA PRO A 85 1.48 1.68 -4.94
C PRO A 85 2.19 1.19 -6.20
N LYS A 86 3.16 1.94 -6.73
CA LYS A 86 3.90 1.55 -7.93
C LYS A 86 4.74 0.30 -7.65
N LEU A 87 5.55 0.34 -6.58
CA LEU A 87 6.37 -0.80 -6.18
C LEU A 87 5.53 -2.02 -5.81
N VAL A 88 4.41 -1.83 -5.12
CA VAL A 88 3.50 -2.94 -4.81
C VAL A 88 2.96 -3.61 -6.06
N ASN A 89 2.57 -2.84 -7.08
CA ASN A 89 2.12 -3.38 -8.36
C ASN A 89 3.23 -4.19 -9.06
N GLU A 90 4.45 -3.65 -9.11
CA GLU A 90 5.60 -4.30 -9.74
C GLU A 90 5.97 -5.61 -9.05
N ILE A 91 6.10 -5.60 -7.72
CA ILE A 91 6.46 -6.77 -6.92
C ILE A 91 5.35 -7.83 -6.97
N LEU A 92 4.07 -7.45 -6.82
CA LEU A 92 2.96 -8.40 -6.91
C LEU A 92 2.90 -9.07 -8.28
N LYS A 93 3.04 -8.31 -9.38
CA LYS A 93 3.09 -8.87 -10.73
C LYS A 93 4.23 -9.87 -10.87
N SER A 94 5.41 -9.58 -10.29
CA SER A 94 6.54 -10.50 -10.30
C SER A 94 6.25 -11.79 -9.53
N LYS A 95 5.69 -11.70 -8.31
CA LYS A 95 5.42 -12.86 -7.44
C LYS A 95 4.22 -13.72 -7.86
N LEU A 96 3.28 -13.15 -8.62
CA LEU A 96 2.04 -13.81 -9.04
C LEU A 96 2.08 -14.38 -10.46
N LYS A 97 3.14 -14.12 -11.22
CA LYS A 97 3.49 -14.97 -12.37
C LYS A 97 3.67 -16.43 -11.92
#